data_AF-A0A2W4YUT3-F1
#
_entry.id   AF-A0A2W4YUT3-F1
#
_cell.length_a   1.000
_cell.length_b   1.000
_cell.length_c   1.000
_cell.angle_alpha   90.00
_cell.angle_beta   90.00
_cell.angle_gamma   90.00
#
_symmetry.space_group_name_H-M   'P 1'
#
loop_
_entity.id
_entity.type
_entity.pdbx_description
1 polymer ?
#
loop_
_entity_poly.entity_id
_entity_poly.type
_entity_poly.pdbx_seq_one_letter_code
_entity_poly.pdbx_strand_id
1 'polypeptide(L)'
;MIALTRQTLIRSLPVYGAVVGGLIAATAVLLASTETLESAVWTTGVAALVPAAAPPLGTTARALLALGSGALVAALLWSSLFLLFGPGGVFAKASPREDGVPVIRRADAHPDAPPRKPMSAADLGTPMMEVGVGAGLGAGLNPGRDERTIPADLDQPLAAFDPHAIRPVPMEPVRPVSPLAQAMVAPVVESSSTAEPDTFVTAPLVEPVERPVEVAEDGVAEAGSAEDGVAEGGAGERGAPEINAPTPIARPARTTGEPTSPPTIEALLRRLEQGALRRGRIGTH
;
A
#
# COMPACT_ATOMS: atom_id res chain seq x y z
N MET A 1 11.30 -3.23 -31.47
CA MET A 1 11.42 -1.78 -31.21
C MET A 1 10.09 -1.00 -31.18
N ILE A 2 8.97 -1.51 -31.70
CA ILE A 2 7.69 -0.75 -31.77
C ILE A 2 6.94 -0.67 -30.41
N ALA A 3 7.25 -1.53 -29.44
CA ALA A 3 6.54 -1.55 -28.15
C ALA A 3 6.93 -0.40 -27.21
N LEU A 4 8.18 0.06 -27.25
CA LEU A 4 8.70 1.11 -26.36
C LEU A 4 8.09 2.49 -26.65
N THR A 5 7.72 2.78 -27.90
CA THR A 5 7.14 4.06 -28.30
C THR A 5 5.68 4.23 -27.87
N ARG A 6 4.92 3.14 -27.66
CA ARG A 6 3.52 3.26 -27.20
C ARG A 6 3.42 3.65 -25.74
N GLN A 7 4.35 3.19 -24.90
CA GLN A 7 4.30 3.43 -23.46
C GLN A 7 4.65 4.89 -23.11
N THR A 8 5.58 5.49 -23.86
CA THR A 8 5.91 6.92 -23.69
C THR A 8 4.76 7.82 -24.16
N LEU A 9 4.05 7.44 -25.23
CA LEU A 9 2.90 8.19 -25.76
C LEU A 9 1.72 8.23 -24.77
N ILE A 10 1.41 7.11 -24.11
CA ILE A 10 0.30 7.06 -23.14
C ILE A 10 0.62 7.93 -21.91
N ARG A 11 1.88 7.95 -21.46
CA ARG A 11 2.30 8.77 -20.31
C ARG A 11 2.25 10.27 -20.58
N SER A 12 2.49 10.70 -21.82
CA SER A 12 2.45 12.11 -22.20
C SER A 12 1.06 12.60 -22.60
N LEU A 13 0.09 11.69 -22.76
CA LEU A 13 -1.30 12.01 -23.13
C LEU A 13 -1.92 13.11 -22.24
N PRO A 14 -1.84 13.07 -20.88
CA PRO A 14 -2.42 14.11 -20.03
C PRO A 14 -1.81 15.48 -20.26
N VAL A 15 -0.50 15.53 -20.50
CA VAL A 15 0.22 16.78 -20.74
C VAL A 15 -0.19 17.38 -22.09
N TYR A 16 -0.23 16.57 -23.15
CA TYR A 16 -0.67 17.05 -24.46
C TYR A 16 -2.13 17.48 -24.46
N GLY A 17 -3.02 16.69 -23.84
CA GLY A 17 -4.43 17.05 -23.71
C GLY A 17 -4.65 18.37 -22.97
N ALA A 18 -3.90 18.58 -21.89
CA ALA A 18 -3.93 19.82 -21.13
C ALA A 18 -3.45 21.04 -21.93
N VAL A 19 -2.30 20.93 -22.60
CA VAL A 19 -1.72 22.02 -23.39
C VAL A 19 -2.62 22.38 -24.56
N VAL A 20 -3.07 21.38 -25.34
CA VAL A 20 -3.94 21.60 -26.50
C VAL A 20 -5.30 22.17 -26.05
N GLY A 21 -5.93 21.58 -25.04
CA GLY A 21 -7.22 22.06 -24.55
C GLY A 21 -7.15 23.46 -23.95
N GLY A 22 -6.11 23.77 -23.17
CA GLY A 22 -5.88 25.11 -22.64
C GLY A 22 -5.64 26.16 -23.72
N LEU A 23 -4.86 25.81 -24.75
CA LEU A 23 -4.58 26.72 -25.88
C LEU A 23 -5.84 26.97 -26.71
N ILE A 24 -6.68 25.96 -26.95
CA ILE A 24 -7.97 26.13 -27.62
C ILE A 24 -8.88 27.06 -26.82
N ALA A 25 -8.98 26.87 -25.50
CA ALA A 25 -9.82 27.71 -24.64
C ALA A 25 -9.33 29.17 -24.60
N ALA A 26 -8.03 29.39 -24.43
CA ALA A 26 -7.44 30.74 -24.46
C ALA A 26 -7.69 31.43 -25.82
N THR A 27 -7.50 30.71 -26.92
CA THR A 27 -7.73 31.22 -28.28
C THR A 27 -9.20 31.56 -28.50
N ALA A 28 -10.12 30.72 -28.01
CA ALA A 28 -11.55 30.98 -28.09
C ALA A 28 -11.95 32.27 -27.36
N VAL A 29 -11.35 32.55 -26.18
CA VAL A 29 -11.57 33.81 -25.45
C VAL A 29 -11.00 35.01 -26.20
N LEU A 30 -9.83 34.88 -26.85
CA LEU A 30 -9.26 35.96 -27.65
C LEU A 30 -10.07 36.28 -28.91
N LEU A 31 -10.69 35.27 -29.53
CA LEU A 31 -11.54 35.42 -30.71
C LEU A 31 -12.98 35.85 -30.38
N ALA A 32 -13.40 35.75 -29.12
CA ALA A 32 -14.73 36.15 -28.69
C ALA A 32 -14.95 37.68 -28.81
N SER A 33 -16.14 38.08 -29.24
CA SER A 33 -16.47 39.50 -29.41
C SER A 33 -16.49 40.21 -28.05
N THR A 34 -16.19 41.51 -28.05
CA THR A 34 -16.14 42.31 -26.80
C THR A 34 -17.49 42.28 -26.09
N GLU A 35 -18.58 42.43 -26.82
CA GLU A 35 -19.94 42.41 -26.27
C GLU A 35 -20.29 41.06 -25.62
N THR A 36 -19.88 39.94 -26.21
CA THR A 36 -20.13 38.61 -25.62
C THR A 36 -19.38 38.40 -24.31
N LEU A 37 -18.11 38.84 -24.24
CA LEU A 37 -17.32 38.74 -23.01
C LEU A 37 -17.85 39.66 -21.91
N GLU A 38 -18.19 40.91 -22.23
CA GLU A 38 -18.76 41.84 -21.26
C GLU A 38 -20.10 41.32 -20.73
N SER A 39 -20.99 40.84 -21.61
CA SER A 39 -22.25 40.22 -21.18
C SER A 39 -22.02 38.99 -20.31
N ALA A 40 -21.04 38.15 -20.62
CA ALA A 40 -20.71 36.98 -19.81
C ALA A 40 -20.16 37.37 -18.43
N VAL A 41 -19.28 38.37 -18.35
CA VAL A 41 -18.72 38.89 -17.08
C VAL A 41 -19.81 39.52 -16.21
N TRP A 42 -20.74 40.26 -16.83
CA TRP A 42 -21.90 40.83 -16.13
C TRP A 42 -22.85 39.75 -15.59
N THR A 43 -23.20 38.76 -16.42
CA THR A 43 -24.14 37.70 -16.03
C THR A 43 -23.57 36.77 -14.96
N THR A 44 -22.26 36.53 -14.97
CA THR A 44 -21.58 35.73 -13.94
C THR A 44 -21.29 36.51 -12.65
N GLY A 45 -21.45 37.84 -12.65
CA GLY A 45 -21.18 38.70 -11.50
C GLY A 45 -19.70 38.83 -11.14
N VAL A 46 -18.78 38.42 -12.02
CA VAL A 46 -17.33 38.45 -11.77
C VAL A 46 -16.82 39.86 -11.51
N ALA A 47 -17.45 40.88 -12.13
CA ALA A 47 -17.13 42.28 -11.89
C ALA A 47 -17.32 42.72 -10.43
N ALA A 48 -18.18 42.03 -9.66
CA ALA A 48 -18.37 42.33 -8.23
C ALA A 48 -17.23 41.81 -7.35
N LEU A 49 -16.53 40.75 -7.78
CA LEU A 49 -15.41 40.15 -7.06
C LEU A 49 -14.07 40.80 -7.40
N VAL A 50 -13.92 41.25 -8.66
CA VAL A 50 -12.68 41.86 -9.15
C VAL A 50 -13.02 43.22 -9.77
N PRO A 51 -12.89 44.32 -9.02
CA PRO A 51 -13.17 45.67 -9.52
C PRO A 51 -12.33 46.05 -10.76
N ALA A 52 -11.15 45.45 -10.89
CA ALA A 52 -10.29 45.60 -12.08
C ALA A 52 -10.89 44.99 -13.36
N ALA A 53 -12.01 44.28 -13.29
CA ALA A 53 -12.76 43.74 -14.42
C ALA A 53 -13.95 44.62 -14.84
N ALA A 54 -14.10 45.83 -14.28
CA ALA A 54 -15.16 46.75 -14.69
C ALA A 54 -14.98 47.20 -16.17
N PRO A 55 -16.06 47.26 -16.97
CA PRO A 55 -15.99 47.71 -18.36
C PRO A 55 -15.46 49.15 -18.50
N PRO A 56 -14.77 49.48 -19.60
CA PRO A 56 -14.47 48.62 -20.75
C PRO A 56 -13.34 47.61 -20.47
N LEU A 57 -13.51 46.36 -20.89
CA LEU A 57 -12.46 45.33 -20.76
C LEU A 57 -11.27 45.67 -21.66
N GLY A 58 -10.24 46.29 -21.08
CA GLY A 58 -8.98 46.57 -21.77
C GLY A 58 -8.32 45.30 -22.33
N THR A 59 -7.37 45.47 -23.26
CA THR A 59 -6.62 44.35 -23.86
C THR A 59 -5.90 43.49 -22.83
N THR A 60 -5.44 44.10 -21.73
CA THR A 60 -4.83 43.42 -20.59
C THR A 60 -5.81 42.51 -19.86
N ALA A 61 -7.03 42.99 -19.58
CA ALA A 61 -8.07 42.19 -18.95
C ALA A 61 -8.46 40.98 -19.83
N ARG A 62 -8.53 41.18 -21.15
CA ARG A 62 -8.77 40.08 -22.11
C ARG A 62 -7.64 39.05 -22.12
N ALA A 63 -6.38 39.51 -22.10
CA ALA A 63 -5.24 38.62 -22.02
C ALA A 63 -5.24 37.81 -20.71
N LEU A 64 -5.59 38.43 -19.58
CA LEU A 64 -5.71 37.76 -18.29
C LEU A 64 -6.87 36.75 -18.28
N LEU A 65 -8.03 37.10 -18.84
CA LEU A 65 -9.16 36.17 -18.95
C LEU A 65 -8.83 34.99 -19.87
N ALA A 66 -8.15 35.23 -20.99
CA ALA A 66 -7.72 34.18 -21.91
C ALA A 66 -6.70 33.23 -21.25
N LEU A 67 -5.68 33.78 -20.57
CA LEU A 67 -4.70 32.99 -19.85
C LEU A 67 -5.31 32.23 -18.66
N GLY A 68 -6.17 32.89 -17.88
CA GLY A 68 -6.84 32.31 -16.72
C GLY A 68 -7.77 31.17 -17.10
N SER A 69 -8.64 31.38 -18.10
CA SER A 69 -9.54 30.33 -18.61
C SER A 69 -8.77 29.18 -19.26
N GLY A 70 -7.73 29.48 -20.06
CA GLY A 70 -6.85 28.48 -20.64
C GLY A 70 -6.15 27.62 -19.60
N ALA A 71 -5.58 28.24 -18.56
CA ALA A 71 -4.94 27.53 -17.46
C ALA A 71 -5.94 26.68 -16.65
N LEU A 72 -7.14 27.19 -16.40
CA LEU A 72 -8.21 26.44 -15.71
C LEU A 72 -8.61 25.20 -16.50
N VAL A 73 -8.89 25.35 -17.79
CA VAL A 73 -9.27 24.23 -18.68
C VAL A 73 -8.12 23.23 -18.80
N ALA A 74 -6.88 23.70 -18.94
CA ALA A 74 -5.69 22.84 -18.96
C ALA A 74 -5.57 22.01 -17.67
N ALA A 75 -5.76 22.62 -16.50
CA ALA A 75 -5.69 21.93 -15.21
C ALA A 75 -6.79 20.87 -15.06
N LEU A 76 -8.02 21.19 -15.45
CA LEU A 76 -9.15 20.25 -15.40
C LEU A 76 -8.95 19.07 -16.37
N LEU A 77 -8.53 19.34 -17.61
CA LEU A 77 -8.23 18.28 -18.58
C LEU A 77 -7.05 17.44 -18.15
N TRP A 78 -5.97 18.05 -17.66
CA TRP A 78 -4.83 17.32 -17.12
C TRP A 78 -5.28 16.40 -15.99
N SER A 79 -6.03 16.92 -15.02
CA SER A 79 -6.52 16.15 -13.87
C SER A 79 -7.44 15.01 -14.30
N SER A 80 -8.41 15.29 -15.17
CA SER A 80 -9.34 14.27 -15.69
C SER A 80 -8.59 13.18 -16.46
N LEU A 81 -7.68 13.56 -17.36
CA LEU A 81 -6.92 12.60 -18.16
C LEU A 81 -5.88 11.85 -17.32
N PHE A 82 -5.33 12.47 -16.28
CA PHE A 82 -4.46 11.82 -15.31
C PHE A 82 -5.23 10.81 -14.44
N LEU A 83 -6.45 11.13 -14.00
CA LEU A 83 -7.30 10.18 -13.29
C LEU A 83 -7.76 9.01 -14.17
N LEU A 84 -7.89 9.25 -15.47
CA LEU A 84 -8.37 8.24 -16.41
C LEU A 84 -7.25 7.32 -16.92
N PHE A 85 -6.09 7.89 -17.23
CA PHE A 85 -4.96 7.20 -17.88
C PHE A 85 -3.66 7.17 -17.06
N GLY A 86 -3.59 7.91 -15.95
CA GLY A 86 -2.42 7.96 -15.08
C GLY A 86 -2.27 6.69 -14.22
N PRO A 87 -1.22 6.62 -13.39
CA PRO A 87 -0.96 5.47 -12.53
C PRO A 87 -2.13 5.23 -11.57
N GLY A 88 -2.82 4.09 -11.73
CA GLY A 88 -4.02 3.77 -10.94
C GLY A 88 -5.32 4.34 -11.48
N GLY A 89 -5.31 4.95 -12.66
CA GLY A 89 -6.52 5.42 -13.32
C GLY A 89 -7.41 4.28 -13.81
N VAL A 90 -8.68 4.61 -14.13
CA VAL A 90 -9.69 3.60 -14.49
C VAL A 90 -9.30 2.76 -15.72
N PHE A 91 -8.54 3.34 -16.66
CA PHE A 91 -8.02 2.62 -17.83
C PHE A 91 -6.56 2.21 -17.70
N ALA A 92 -5.91 2.50 -16.58
CA ALA A 92 -4.59 1.97 -16.31
C ALA A 92 -4.72 0.46 -16.12
N LYS A 93 -4.38 -0.31 -17.15
CA LYS A 93 -4.21 -1.75 -17.00
C LYS A 93 -3.21 -1.94 -15.85
N ALA A 94 -3.65 -2.61 -14.79
CA ALA A 94 -2.75 -3.08 -13.77
C ALA A 94 -1.67 -3.88 -14.49
N SER A 95 -0.46 -3.33 -14.60
CA SER A 95 0.65 -4.06 -15.17
C SER A 95 0.73 -5.35 -14.35
N PRO A 96 0.52 -6.53 -14.96
CA PRO A 96 0.80 -7.76 -14.27
C PRO A 96 2.23 -7.63 -13.78
N ARG A 97 2.44 -7.65 -12.47
CA ARG A 97 3.79 -7.72 -11.92
C ARG A 97 4.40 -8.97 -12.57
N GLU A 98 5.53 -8.85 -13.27
CA GLU A 98 6.01 -9.89 -14.19
C GLU A 98 6.18 -11.25 -13.49
N ASP A 99 6.39 -11.25 -12.18
CA ASP A 99 6.51 -12.49 -11.40
C ASP A 99 5.16 -13.02 -10.88
N GLY A 100 4.13 -12.18 -10.81
CA GLY A 100 2.83 -12.51 -10.20
C GLY A 100 2.92 -12.86 -8.71
N VAL A 101 4.11 -12.87 -8.14
CA VAL A 101 4.38 -13.21 -6.75
C VAL A 101 3.97 -12.04 -5.85
N PRO A 102 3.10 -12.25 -4.84
CA PRO A 102 2.78 -11.22 -3.87
C PRO A 102 4.04 -10.84 -3.10
N VAL A 103 4.19 -9.56 -2.72
CA VAL A 103 5.29 -9.15 -1.84
C VAL A 103 5.03 -9.73 -0.45
N ILE A 104 5.58 -10.91 -0.17
CA ILE A 104 5.57 -11.54 1.14
C ILE A 104 6.52 -10.76 2.04
N ARG A 105 6.10 -10.46 3.28
CA ARG A 105 7.01 -9.83 4.26
C ARG A 105 8.17 -10.79 4.51
N ARG A 106 9.38 -10.27 4.75
CA ARG A 106 10.56 -11.13 5.02
C ARG A 106 10.34 -12.11 6.18
N ALA A 107 9.45 -11.78 7.13
CA ALA A 107 9.08 -12.66 8.23
C ALA A 107 8.19 -13.85 7.81
N ASP A 108 7.41 -13.68 6.75
CA ASP A 108 6.49 -14.69 6.21
C ASP A 108 7.15 -15.47 5.05
N ALA A 109 8.32 -15.01 4.57
CA ALA A 109 9.09 -15.68 3.54
C ALA A 109 9.87 -16.85 4.16
N HIS A 110 9.43 -18.06 3.87
CA HIS A 110 10.11 -19.27 4.34
C HIS A 110 11.31 -19.59 3.42
N PRO A 111 12.50 -19.92 3.97
CA PRO A 111 13.68 -20.24 3.15
C PRO A 111 13.43 -21.45 2.22
N ASP A 112 12.67 -22.43 2.70
CA ASP A 112 12.41 -23.67 1.94
C ASP A 112 11.18 -23.61 1.02
N ALA A 113 10.35 -22.57 1.11
CA ALA A 113 9.14 -22.44 0.30
C ALA A 113 9.15 -21.10 -0.43
N PRO A 114 9.70 -21.03 -1.66
CA PRO A 114 9.72 -19.80 -2.42
C PRO A 114 8.28 -19.29 -2.61
N PRO A 115 8.07 -17.96 -2.53
CA PRO A 115 6.77 -17.36 -2.73
C PRO A 115 6.13 -17.84 -4.04
N ARG A 116 4.99 -18.54 -3.94
CA ARG A 116 4.25 -18.99 -5.12
C ARG A 116 3.31 -17.87 -5.58
N LYS A 117 3.18 -17.73 -6.89
CA LYS A 117 2.12 -16.90 -7.50
C LYS A 117 0.76 -17.41 -6.99
N PRO A 118 -0.19 -16.53 -6.61
CA PRO A 118 -1.55 -16.96 -6.28
C PRO A 118 -2.15 -17.65 -7.51
N MET A 119 -2.85 -18.77 -7.29
CA MET A 119 -3.57 -19.44 -8.39
C MET A 119 -4.52 -18.43 -9.03
N SER A 120 -4.32 -18.18 -10.32
CA SER A 120 -5.26 -17.40 -11.11
C SER A 120 -6.46 -18.26 -11.51
N ALA A 121 -7.57 -17.63 -11.88
CA ALA A 121 -8.74 -18.34 -12.40
C ALA A 121 -8.42 -19.23 -13.61
N ALA A 122 -7.39 -18.91 -14.39
CA ALA A 122 -6.93 -19.73 -15.51
C ALA A 122 -6.18 -20.99 -15.03
N ASP A 123 -5.53 -20.95 -13.86
CA ASP A 123 -4.81 -22.08 -13.28
C ASP A 123 -5.76 -23.08 -12.60
N LEU A 124 -7.02 -22.68 -12.36
CA LEU A 124 -8.08 -23.54 -11.82
C LEU A 124 -8.71 -24.47 -12.87
N GLY A 125 -8.22 -24.44 -14.12
CA GLY A 125 -8.76 -25.25 -15.22
C GLY A 125 -10.07 -24.69 -15.78
N THR A 126 -10.86 -25.54 -16.43
CA THR A 126 -12.17 -25.17 -16.97
C THR A 126 -13.03 -24.63 -15.81
N PRO A 127 -13.53 -23.38 -15.88
CA PRO A 127 -14.31 -22.84 -14.78
C PRO A 127 -15.49 -23.78 -14.52
N MET A 128 -15.68 -24.19 -13.27
CA MET A 128 -16.82 -25.04 -12.86
C MET A 128 -18.20 -24.34 -13.04
N MET A 129 -18.27 -23.26 -13.82
CA MET A 129 -19.48 -22.58 -14.25
C MET A 129 -20.28 -23.38 -15.30
N GLU A 130 -19.88 -24.61 -15.62
CA GLU A 130 -20.76 -25.60 -16.24
C GLU A 130 -21.53 -26.46 -15.20
N VAL A 131 -21.57 -26.07 -13.92
CA VAL A 131 -22.66 -26.51 -13.03
C VAL A 131 -23.93 -25.77 -13.48
N GLY A 132 -24.63 -26.40 -14.43
CA GLY A 132 -25.62 -25.80 -15.30
C GLY A 132 -26.72 -24.99 -14.62
N VAL A 133 -26.76 -23.70 -14.94
CA VAL A 133 -28.02 -23.02 -15.24
C VAL A 133 -28.22 -23.24 -16.74
N GLY A 134 -28.93 -24.31 -17.08
CA GLY A 134 -29.10 -24.75 -18.46
C GLY A 134 -29.87 -23.73 -19.31
N ALA A 135 -29.14 -22.89 -20.06
CA ALA A 135 -29.65 -22.28 -21.27
C ALA A 135 -29.41 -23.24 -22.47
N GLY A 136 -29.95 -24.44 -22.37
CA GLY A 136 -29.93 -25.44 -23.42
C GLY A 136 -31.23 -25.41 -24.21
N LEU A 137 -31.21 -24.77 -25.38
CA LEU A 137 -32.13 -25.06 -26.49
C LEU A 137 -31.91 -26.51 -26.95
N GLY A 138 -32.49 -27.47 -26.24
CA GLY A 138 -32.31 -28.90 -26.52
C GLY A 138 -33.28 -29.73 -25.70
N ALA A 139 -34.35 -30.17 -26.36
CA ALA A 139 -35.45 -30.90 -25.77
C ALA A 139 -35.03 -32.20 -25.09
N GLY A 140 -35.46 -32.36 -23.83
CA GLY A 140 -35.77 -33.63 -23.19
C GLY A 140 -34.57 -34.44 -22.68
N LEU A 141 -34.42 -34.51 -21.34
CA LEU A 141 -34.21 -35.75 -20.55
C LEU A 141 -33.56 -35.53 -19.16
N ASN A 142 -33.34 -34.30 -18.68
CA ASN A 142 -32.98 -34.07 -17.27
C ASN A 142 -34.14 -33.39 -16.51
N PRO A 143 -35.01 -34.16 -15.83
CA PRO A 143 -35.94 -33.58 -14.86
C PRO A 143 -35.18 -33.28 -13.55
N GLY A 144 -35.31 -32.07 -13.00
CA GLY A 144 -35.29 -31.94 -11.54
C GLY A 144 -34.26 -31.05 -10.86
N ARG A 145 -33.92 -29.88 -11.42
CA ARG A 145 -33.71 -28.69 -10.58
C ARG A 145 -34.51 -27.53 -11.15
N ASP A 146 -35.83 -27.70 -11.13
CA ASP A 146 -36.73 -26.56 -11.26
C ASP A 146 -36.51 -25.68 -10.02
N GLU A 147 -36.03 -24.46 -10.22
CA GLU A 147 -36.01 -23.44 -9.17
C GLU A 147 -37.45 -23.23 -8.69
N ARG A 148 -37.81 -23.83 -7.55
CA ARG A 148 -39.14 -23.66 -6.94
C ARG A 148 -39.17 -22.33 -6.21
N THR A 149 -40.26 -21.59 -6.40
CA THR A 149 -40.52 -20.35 -5.67
C THR A 149 -40.55 -20.65 -4.16
N ILE A 150 -39.92 -19.79 -3.37
CA ILE A 150 -39.89 -19.93 -1.91
C ILE A 150 -41.36 -19.92 -1.40
N PRO A 151 -41.78 -20.91 -0.61
CA PRO A 151 -43.13 -20.97 -0.04
C PRO A 151 -43.38 -19.77 0.87
N ALA A 152 -44.62 -19.29 0.91
CA ALA A 152 -45.01 -18.19 1.79
C ALA A 152 -44.93 -18.56 3.29
N ASP A 153 -44.97 -19.86 3.60
CA ASP A 153 -44.87 -20.40 4.96
C ASP A 153 -43.51 -21.07 5.15
N LEU A 154 -42.64 -20.41 5.93
CA LEU A 154 -41.28 -20.87 6.24
C LEU A 154 -41.24 -21.84 7.43
N ASP A 155 -42.35 -22.02 8.14
CA ASP A 155 -42.42 -22.94 9.29
C ASP A 155 -42.76 -24.37 8.85
N GLN A 156 -43.00 -24.59 7.56
CA GLN A 156 -43.23 -25.92 7.00
C GLN A 156 -41.95 -26.79 7.09
N PRO A 157 -42.02 -28.03 7.61
CA PRO A 157 -40.84 -28.86 7.79
C PRO A 157 -40.19 -29.18 6.44
N LEU A 158 -38.85 -29.15 6.39
CA LEU A 158 -38.04 -29.41 5.19
C LEU A 158 -38.38 -30.73 4.47
N ALA A 159 -38.86 -31.73 5.22
CA ALA A 159 -39.32 -33.02 4.69
C ALA A 159 -40.52 -32.90 3.73
N ALA A 160 -41.28 -31.81 3.78
CA ALA A 160 -42.39 -31.57 2.85
C ALA A 160 -41.90 -31.12 1.46
N PHE A 161 -40.71 -30.50 1.36
CA PHE A 161 -40.15 -30.06 0.08
C PHE A 161 -39.44 -31.17 -0.68
N ASP A 162 -38.82 -32.08 0.07
CA ASP A 162 -38.17 -33.27 -0.46
C ASP A 162 -38.45 -34.47 0.48
N PRO A 163 -39.47 -35.29 0.17
CA PRO A 163 -39.81 -36.46 0.98
C PRO A 163 -38.72 -37.54 0.97
N HIS A 164 -37.71 -37.43 0.09
CA HIS A 164 -36.56 -38.32 0.04
C HIS A 164 -35.32 -37.76 0.75
N ALA A 165 -35.34 -36.50 1.20
CA ALA A 165 -34.21 -35.89 1.91
C ALA A 165 -33.96 -36.54 3.28
N ILE A 166 -35.01 -37.04 3.96
CA ILE A 166 -34.88 -37.83 5.17
C ILE A 166 -34.96 -39.30 4.79
N ARG A 167 -33.83 -40.00 4.87
CA ARG A 167 -33.81 -41.45 4.68
C ARG A 167 -34.62 -42.12 5.79
N PRO A 168 -35.47 -43.12 5.49
CA PRO A 168 -36.24 -43.84 6.49
C PRO A 168 -35.36 -44.62 7.47
N VAL A 169 -34.11 -44.90 7.09
CA VAL A 169 -33.11 -45.56 7.92
C VAL A 169 -31.95 -44.59 8.14
N PRO A 170 -31.59 -44.27 9.40
CA PRO A 170 -30.39 -43.52 9.70
C PRO A 170 -29.18 -44.16 9.02
N MET A 171 -28.29 -43.34 8.45
CA MET A 171 -27.05 -43.89 7.89
C MET A 171 -26.28 -44.62 8.99
N GLU A 172 -25.78 -45.81 8.67
CA GLU A 172 -24.88 -46.52 9.57
C GLU A 172 -23.66 -45.63 9.87
N PRO A 173 -23.21 -45.56 11.14
CA PRO A 173 -22.02 -44.82 11.50
C PRO A 173 -20.85 -45.23 10.60
N VAL A 174 -20.21 -44.24 9.97
CA VAL A 174 -19.03 -44.49 9.13
C VAL A 174 -17.99 -45.20 9.99
N ARG A 175 -17.63 -46.42 9.59
CA ARG A 175 -16.61 -47.18 10.30
C ARG A 175 -15.30 -46.40 10.27
N PRO A 176 -14.54 -46.37 11.38
CA PRO A 176 -13.24 -45.70 11.40
C PRO A 176 -12.36 -46.31 10.31
N VAL A 177 -11.97 -45.50 9.34
CA VAL A 177 -11.01 -45.86 8.30
C VAL A 177 -9.64 -45.92 8.94
N SER A 178 -8.91 -47.02 8.72
CA SER A 178 -7.52 -47.13 9.18
C SER A 178 -6.70 -45.99 8.57
N PRO A 179 -5.84 -45.31 9.36
CA PRO A 179 -5.03 -44.20 8.85
C PRO A 179 -4.15 -44.70 7.71
N LEU A 180 -4.21 -43.97 6.58
CA LEU A 180 -3.50 -44.33 5.34
C LEU A 180 -1.98 -44.17 5.46
N ALA A 181 -1.50 -43.44 6.48
CA ALA A 181 -0.09 -43.24 6.74
C ALA A 181 0.34 -44.08 7.96
N GLN A 182 1.15 -45.11 7.72
CA GLN A 182 1.99 -45.68 8.75
C GLN A 182 3.02 -44.62 9.17
N ALA A 183 2.99 -44.21 10.43
CA ALA A 183 4.04 -43.40 11.00
C ALA A 183 5.35 -44.20 10.92
N MET A 184 6.20 -43.86 9.94
CA MET A 184 7.56 -44.34 9.90
C MET A 184 8.28 -43.68 11.07
N VAL A 185 8.41 -44.41 12.18
CA VAL A 185 9.24 -44.02 13.32
C VAL A 185 10.67 -43.99 12.79
N ALA A 186 11.22 -42.80 12.62
CA ALA A 186 12.62 -42.63 12.28
C ALA A 186 13.47 -43.21 13.43
N PRO A 187 14.53 -43.99 13.14
CA PRO A 187 15.41 -44.52 14.18
C PRO A 187 16.11 -43.33 14.87
N VAL A 188 15.92 -43.24 16.17
CA VAL A 188 16.67 -42.34 17.05
C VAL A 188 18.14 -42.76 16.98
N VAL A 189 18.95 -41.97 16.27
CA VAL A 189 20.40 -42.09 16.32
C VAL A 189 20.83 -41.43 17.63
N GLU A 190 21.22 -42.25 18.60
CA GLU A 190 21.85 -41.79 19.85
C GLU A 190 23.24 -41.23 19.52
N SER A 191 23.35 -39.92 19.45
CA SER A 191 24.63 -39.22 19.36
C SER A 191 25.34 -39.28 20.72
N SER A 192 26.30 -40.17 20.86
CA SER A 192 27.21 -40.25 22.01
C SER A 192 28.08 -39.00 22.12
N SER A 193 27.76 -38.14 23.09
CA SER A 193 28.53 -36.96 23.47
C SER A 193 29.71 -37.35 24.35
N THR A 194 30.87 -37.59 23.72
CA THR A 194 32.18 -37.63 24.38
C THR A 194 32.97 -36.42 23.92
N ALA A 195 32.92 -35.34 24.69
CA ALA A 195 33.85 -34.22 24.55
C ALA A 195 34.31 -33.82 25.96
N GLU A 196 35.58 -34.11 26.23
CA GLU A 196 36.30 -33.69 27.43
C GLU A 196 36.47 -32.15 27.44
N PRO A 197 36.33 -31.49 28.61
CA PRO A 197 36.46 -30.05 28.72
C PRO A 197 37.93 -29.67 28.95
N ASP A 198 38.71 -29.50 27.89
CA ASP A 198 40.08 -28.97 27.99
C ASP A 198 40.24 -27.62 27.29
N THR A 199 40.71 -26.67 28.09
CA THR A 199 41.41 -25.42 27.70
C THR A 199 40.57 -24.31 27.06
N PHE A 200 39.97 -23.47 27.91
CA PHE A 200 39.61 -22.10 27.54
C PHE A 200 40.90 -21.30 27.30
N VAL A 201 41.22 -21.06 26.03
CA VAL A 201 42.24 -20.10 25.61
C VAL A 201 41.66 -18.70 25.71
N THR A 202 42.07 -17.96 26.74
CA THR A 202 41.79 -16.54 26.91
C THR A 202 42.35 -15.76 25.72
N ALA A 203 41.48 -15.15 24.92
CA ALA A 203 41.88 -14.24 23.86
C ALA A 203 42.59 -12.99 24.45
N PRO A 204 43.64 -12.45 23.80
CA PRO A 204 44.35 -11.29 24.29
C PRO A 204 43.45 -10.05 24.29
N LEU A 205 43.54 -9.29 25.38
CA LEU A 205 42.87 -8.01 25.60
C LEU A 205 43.25 -7.03 24.48
N VAL A 206 42.31 -6.71 23.59
CA VAL A 206 42.50 -5.70 22.55
C VAL A 206 42.47 -4.33 23.20
N GLU A 207 43.60 -3.64 23.17
CA GLU A 207 43.73 -2.26 23.63
C GLU A 207 42.87 -1.32 22.76
N PRO A 208 42.03 -0.45 23.34
CA PRO A 208 41.17 0.44 22.59
C PRO A 208 42.01 1.49 21.85
N VAL A 209 41.95 1.45 20.52
CA VAL A 209 42.52 2.47 19.64
C VAL A 209 41.80 3.80 19.89
N GLU A 210 42.50 4.76 20.49
CA GLU A 210 42.09 6.15 20.61
C GLU A 210 41.91 6.74 19.20
N ARG A 211 40.67 7.10 18.86
CA ARG A 211 40.37 7.83 17.62
C ARG A 211 40.80 9.29 17.80
N PRO A 212 41.65 9.84 16.92
CA PRO A 212 41.92 11.27 16.89
C PRO A 212 40.63 12.03 16.61
N VAL A 213 40.23 12.88 17.56
CA VAL A 213 39.17 13.86 17.38
C VAL A 213 39.76 15.01 16.58
N GLU A 214 39.51 15.04 15.27
CA GLU A 214 39.68 16.27 14.49
C GLU A 214 38.55 17.23 14.87
N VAL A 215 38.93 18.24 15.66
CA VAL A 215 38.13 19.40 15.99
C VAL A 215 38.05 20.27 14.72
N ALA A 216 36.92 20.19 14.02
CA ALA A 216 36.54 21.21 13.05
C ALA A 216 35.96 22.40 13.84
N GLU A 217 36.76 23.46 13.95
CA GLU A 217 36.30 24.78 14.32
C GLU A 217 35.44 25.33 13.18
N ASP A 218 34.17 25.58 13.44
CA ASP A 218 33.39 26.58 12.70
C ASP A 218 32.50 27.29 13.71
N GLY A 219 32.92 28.50 14.07
CA GLY A 219 32.18 29.38 14.95
C GLY A 219 31.14 30.18 14.19
N VAL A 220 29.92 30.27 14.72
CA VAL A 220 29.07 31.46 14.63
C VAL A 220 28.20 31.54 15.89
N ALA A 221 28.13 32.75 16.43
CA ALA A 221 27.50 33.20 17.66
C ALA A 221 26.00 32.87 17.85
N GLU A 222 25.59 32.65 19.10
CA GLU A 222 24.63 33.47 19.89
C GLU A 222 24.39 32.75 21.23
N ALA A 223 24.88 33.29 22.36
CA ALA A 223 24.21 34.26 23.22
C ALA A 223 23.00 33.70 24.01
N GLY A 224 23.19 33.50 25.32
CA GLY A 224 22.13 33.69 26.32
C GLY A 224 21.85 32.52 27.27
N SER A 225 22.42 32.62 28.49
CA SER A 225 21.78 32.42 29.83
C SER A 225 20.94 31.16 30.10
N ALA A 226 20.92 30.51 31.27
CA ALA A 226 21.48 30.65 32.62
C ALA A 226 21.21 29.29 33.30
N GLU A 227 22.20 28.67 33.96
CA GLU A 227 22.35 28.55 35.43
C GLU A 227 21.50 27.46 36.13
N ASP A 228 22.20 26.81 37.08
CA ASP A 228 21.75 25.97 38.19
C ASP A 228 21.10 24.60 37.87
N GLY A 229 21.55 23.48 38.44
CA GLY A 229 22.42 23.25 39.60
C GLY A 229 21.94 21.99 40.33
N VAL A 230 22.79 21.51 41.25
CA VAL A 230 22.53 20.53 42.31
C VAL A 230 22.93 19.08 42.04
N ALA A 231 23.74 18.61 42.98
CA ALA A 231 24.50 17.38 43.07
C ALA A 231 23.82 16.33 43.96
N GLU A 232 24.59 15.26 44.21
CA GLU A 232 24.41 14.16 45.17
C GLU A 232 23.50 13.02 44.67
N GLY A 233 23.86 11.73 44.77
CA GLY A 233 24.86 11.04 45.58
C GLY A 233 24.21 9.75 46.09
N GLY A 234 24.93 8.63 46.15
CA GLY A 234 24.55 7.51 47.01
C GLY A 234 24.46 6.10 46.40
N ALA A 235 25.51 5.32 46.69
CA ALA A 235 25.47 3.98 47.29
C ALA A 235 24.64 2.84 46.64
N GLY A 236 25.36 1.98 45.92
CA GLY A 236 25.53 0.54 46.17
C GLY A 236 24.39 -0.33 46.69
N GLU A 237 24.11 -1.42 45.96
CA GLU A 237 23.73 -2.69 46.57
C GLU A 237 24.15 -3.91 45.73
N ARG A 238 24.56 -4.96 46.44
CA ARG A 238 25.14 -6.22 45.97
C ARG A 238 24.05 -7.22 45.58
N GLY A 239 24.28 -7.93 44.47
CA GLY A 239 24.30 -9.40 44.44
C GLY A 239 22.98 -10.17 44.27
N ALA A 240 22.81 -10.77 43.09
CA ALA A 240 22.26 -12.12 42.92
C ALA A 240 22.73 -12.72 41.57
N PRO A 241 22.99 -14.03 41.48
CA PRO A 241 23.52 -14.68 40.27
C PRO A 241 22.42 -14.89 39.23
N GLU A 242 22.61 -14.30 38.05
CA GLU A 242 21.69 -14.42 36.92
C GLU A 242 22.01 -15.67 36.08
N ILE A 243 20.96 -16.44 35.85
CA ILE A 243 20.93 -17.70 35.11
C ILE A 243 21.25 -17.42 33.63
N ASN A 244 22.22 -18.15 33.07
CA ASN A 244 22.62 -18.08 31.67
C ASN A 244 21.42 -18.29 30.72
N ALA A 245 20.91 -17.21 30.16
CA ALA A 245 19.98 -17.22 29.03
C ALA A 245 20.75 -17.06 27.70
N PRO A 246 20.29 -17.69 26.61
CA PRO A 246 20.96 -17.65 25.31
C PRO A 246 20.99 -16.23 24.73
N THR A 247 22.12 -15.93 24.10
CA THR A 247 22.60 -14.63 23.63
C THR A 247 21.52 -13.80 22.91
N PRO A 248 21.19 -12.58 23.37
CA PRO A 248 20.26 -11.71 22.66
C PRO A 248 20.93 -11.13 21.41
N ILE A 249 20.22 -11.20 20.28
CA ILE A 249 20.52 -10.47 19.05
C ILE A 249 20.75 -9.00 19.41
N ALA A 250 21.94 -8.48 19.08
CA ALA A 250 22.36 -7.12 19.39
C ALA A 250 21.36 -6.10 18.84
N ARG A 251 20.45 -5.65 19.72
CA ARG A 251 19.59 -4.50 19.48
C ARG A 251 20.52 -3.26 19.42
N PRO A 252 20.47 -2.44 18.36
CA PRO A 252 21.26 -1.22 18.30
C PRO A 252 21.00 -0.38 19.56
N ALA A 253 22.08 0.11 20.19
CA ALA A 253 22.01 0.87 21.42
C ALA A 253 21.00 2.01 21.29
N ARG A 254 19.94 1.95 22.10
CA ARG A 254 19.01 3.08 22.28
C ARG A 254 19.83 4.23 22.82
N THR A 255 19.89 5.33 22.09
CA THR A 255 20.42 6.60 22.59
C THR A 255 19.55 7.04 23.78
N THR A 256 20.12 6.98 24.98
CA THR A 256 19.53 7.33 26.29
C THR A 256 19.36 8.84 26.47
N GLY A 257 18.78 9.50 25.47
CA GLY A 257 18.42 10.92 25.51
C GLY A 257 16.98 11.08 25.03
N GLU A 258 16.04 10.46 25.73
CA GLU A 258 14.60 10.62 25.46
C GLU A 258 14.07 11.69 26.42
N PRO A 259 13.65 12.87 25.94
CA PRO A 259 13.06 13.88 26.81
C PRO A 259 11.74 13.35 27.38
N THR A 260 11.58 13.43 28.71
CA THR A 260 10.39 12.99 29.48
C THR A 260 9.12 13.78 29.19
N SER A 261 9.12 14.63 28.16
CA SER A 261 7.94 15.36 27.71
C SER A 261 7.10 14.49 26.77
N PRO A 262 5.78 14.41 26.96
CA PRO A 262 4.90 13.67 26.06
C PRO A 262 5.08 14.20 24.64
N PRO A 263 5.20 13.32 23.62
CA PRO A 263 5.46 13.74 22.26
C PRO A 263 4.34 14.68 21.79
N THR A 264 4.71 15.91 21.44
CA THR A 264 3.77 16.87 20.87
C THR A 264 3.27 16.37 19.51
N ILE A 265 2.05 16.75 19.14
CA ILE A 265 1.42 16.36 17.86
C ILE A 265 2.33 16.72 16.67
N GLU A 266 3.04 17.84 16.75
CA GLU A 266 3.99 18.30 15.74
C GLU A 266 5.18 17.33 15.57
N ALA A 267 5.69 16.75 16.65
CA ALA A 267 6.77 15.77 16.60
C ALA A 267 6.31 14.47 15.91
N LEU A 268 5.06 14.06 16.15
CA LEU A 268 4.46 12.91 15.47
C LEU A 268 4.27 13.18 13.97
N LEU A 269 3.76 14.36 13.59
CA LEU A 269 3.58 14.75 12.20
C LEU A 269 4.91 14.81 11.44
N ARG A 270 5.95 15.42 12.02
CA ARG A 270 7.31 15.45 11.43
C ARG A 270 7.88 14.06 11.22
N ARG A 271 7.71 13.17 12.18
CA ARG A 271 8.19 11.78 12.07
C ARG A 271 7.45 11.01 10.97
N LEU A 272 6.16 11.27 10.79
CA LEU A 272 5.33 10.65 9.76
C LEU A 272 5.74 11.13 8.36
N GLU A 273 5.98 12.44 8.21
CA GLU A 273 6.48 13.06 6.98
C GLU A 273 7.86 12.50 6.59
N GLN A 274 8.80 12.42 7.54
CA GLN A 274 10.11 11.80 7.31
C GLN A 274 10.00 10.32 6.90
N GLY A 275 9.05 9.58 7.48
CA GLY A 275 8.77 8.19 7.11
C GLY A 275 8.16 8.03 5.72
N ALA A 276 7.40 9.01 5.24
CA ALA A 276 6.86 9.04 3.89
C ALA A 276 7.95 9.34 2.85
N LEU A 277 8.81 10.33 3.13
CA LEU A 277 9.95 10.69 2.26
C LEU A 277 10.94 9.54 2.09
N ARG A 278 11.25 8.79 3.16
CA ARG A 278 12.13 7.61 3.06
C ARG A 278 11.55 6.50 2.17
N ARG A 279 10.22 6.30 2.20
CA ARG A 279 9.56 5.28 1.36
C ARG A 279 9.48 5.69 -0.11
N GLY A 280 9.31 6.98 -0.41
CA GLY A 280 9.34 7.50 -1.78
C GLY A 280 10.68 7.28 -2.48
N ARG A 281 11.80 7.28 -1.73
CA ARG A 281 13.16 7.13 -2.29
C ARG A 281 13.57 5.69 -2.61
N ILE A 282 12.90 4.69 -2.03
CA ILE A 282 13.25 3.27 -2.20
C ILE A 282 12.60 2.67 -3.46
N GLY A 283 11.57 3.32 -4.03
CA GLY A 283 10.86 2.83 -5.21
C GLY A 283 11.45 3.24 -6.57
N THR A 284 12.60 3.93 -6.61
CA THR A 284 13.19 4.50 -7.84
C THR A 284 14.53 3.86 -8.26
N HIS A 285 14.89 2.70 -7.70
CA HIS A 285 16.07 1.94 -8.10
C HIS A 285 15.66 0.62 -8.75
#